data_AF-A8XDY1-F1
#
_entry.id   AF-A8XDY1-F1
#
_cell.length_a   1.000
_cell.length_b   1.000
_cell.length_c   1.000
_cell.angle_alpha   90.00
_cell.angle_beta   90.00
_cell.angle_gamma   90.00
#
_symmetry.space_group_name_H-M   'P 1'
#
loop_
_entity.id
_entity.type
_entity.pdbx_description
1 polymer ?
#
loop_
_entity_poly.entity_id
_entity_poly.type
_entity_poly.pdbx_seq_one_letter_code
_entity_poly.pdbx_strand_id
1 'polypeptide(L)'
;MSNWAVIAYTHDYVPRTPLPDIVFSLVGEQRWASSLGDACVALCIILLGGLLLIHQHRGTVLKRVVFCAATLYAMRSITLAATQLPSGYTDNKGRCRDQVASKPSVFFGRLFEQTIRIGFQSKDQMLCGDLLFSGHTLVMVTCSLAVAYYLPKSIKPLQWIAHVSCFVGMICMIISRTHYTIDVIIAYWLSNMVFRIYHAYCELDMCMERHKSILYSWWPCRIIDWLEQDIVPGRLDNRCSFPWRRLTRGINRERGGANGEAVSSDSSSTTCDTNATTHHHQKHVSISSSSTYPLPC
;
A
#
# COMPACT_ATOMS: atom_id res chain seq x y z
N MET A 1 12.45 -11.79 -10.19
CA MET A 1 12.57 -10.95 -11.40
C MET A 1 11.71 -9.70 -11.21
N SER A 2 12.30 -8.51 -11.30
CA SER A 2 11.54 -7.26 -11.23
C SER A 2 10.78 -7.02 -12.54
N ASN A 3 9.63 -6.34 -12.49
CA ASN A 3 8.85 -6.01 -13.70
C ASN A 3 9.70 -5.30 -14.77
N TRP A 4 10.65 -4.47 -14.33
CA TRP A 4 11.59 -3.78 -15.21
C TRP A 4 12.63 -4.71 -15.85
N ALA A 5 13.06 -5.76 -15.16
CA ALA A 5 13.91 -6.79 -15.77
C ALA A 5 13.15 -7.52 -16.88
N VAL A 6 11.86 -7.79 -16.68
CA VAL A 6 11.03 -8.43 -17.71
C VAL A 6 10.88 -7.50 -18.92
N ILE A 7 10.57 -6.21 -18.75
CA ILE A 7 10.45 -5.30 -19.90
C ILE A 7 11.78 -5.11 -20.65
N ALA A 8 12.90 -5.02 -19.92
CA ALA A 8 14.22 -4.83 -20.52
C ALA A 8 14.64 -6.02 -21.38
N TYR A 9 14.23 -7.23 -21.00
CA TYR A 9 14.48 -8.45 -21.76
C TYR A 9 13.57 -8.56 -22.99
N THR A 10 12.31 -8.18 -22.84
CA THR A 10 11.24 -8.50 -23.80
C THR A 10 11.08 -7.46 -24.90
N HIS A 11 11.54 -6.23 -24.64
CA HIS A 11 11.60 -5.12 -25.58
C HIS A 11 12.03 -5.51 -27.01
N ASP A 12 13.06 -6.35 -27.13
CA ASP A 12 13.68 -6.66 -28.42
C ASP A 12 12.92 -7.74 -29.21
N TYR A 13 11.95 -8.43 -28.59
CA TYR A 13 11.19 -9.54 -29.19
C TYR A 13 9.72 -9.21 -29.46
N VAL A 14 9.16 -8.21 -28.78
CA VAL A 14 7.74 -7.86 -28.89
C VAL A 14 7.44 -7.21 -30.25
N PRO A 15 6.36 -7.63 -30.95
CA PRO A 15 5.94 -7.00 -32.20
C PRO A 15 5.53 -5.53 -31.97
N ARG A 16 5.61 -4.69 -33.01
CA ARG A 16 5.26 -3.26 -32.91
C ARG A 16 3.82 -2.93 -33.32
N THR A 17 3.04 -3.93 -33.73
CA THR A 17 1.64 -3.76 -34.12
C THR A 17 0.72 -3.87 -32.91
N PRO A 18 -0.09 -2.85 -32.58
CA PRO A 18 -0.99 -2.89 -31.43
C PRO A 18 -2.12 -3.90 -31.65
N LEU A 19 -2.62 -4.49 -30.54
CA LEU A 19 -3.79 -5.36 -30.57
C LEU A 19 -5.08 -4.53 -30.65
N PRO A 20 -6.16 -5.11 -31.22
CA PRO A 20 -7.46 -4.46 -31.21
C PRO A 20 -8.03 -4.41 -29.79
N ASP A 21 -8.40 -3.20 -29.34
CA ASP A 21 -9.11 -2.95 -28.09
C ASP A 21 -10.38 -2.16 -28.41
N ILE A 22 -11.47 -2.50 -27.71
CA ILE A 22 -12.79 -1.89 -27.92
C ILE A 22 -12.74 -0.38 -27.68
N VAL A 23 -11.98 0.09 -26.69
CA VAL A 23 -11.90 1.53 -26.41
C VAL A 23 -11.03 2.24 -27.44
N PHE A 24 -10.04 1.56 -28.02
CA PHE A 24 -9.16 2.15 -29.03
C PHE A 24 -9.83 2.31 -30.39
N SER A 25 -10.88 1.52 -30.68
CA SER A 25 -11.70 1.71 -31.88
C SER A 25 -12.68 2.89 -31.73
N LEU A 26 -13.08 3.21 -30.49
CA LEU A 26 -14.01 4.31 -30.19
C LEU A 26 -13.31 5.65 -30.02
N VAL A 27 -12.12 5.66 -29.41
CA VAL A 27 -11.41 6.89 -29.03
C VAL A 27 -9.98 6.89 -29.56
N GLY A 28 -9.63 7.97 -30.27
CA GLY A 28 -8.27 8.23 -30.74
C GLY A 28 -7.29 8.48 -29.58
N GLU A 29 -6.01 8.15 -29.76
CA GLU A 29 -4.97 8.36 -28.74
C GLU A 29 -4.93 9.82 -28.25
N GLN A 30 -5.10 10.03 -26.94
CA GLN A 30 -4.95 11.35 -26.32
C GLN A 30 -3.67 11.41 -25.47
N ARG A 31 -2.68 12.18 -25.93
CA ARG A 31 -1.38 12.29 -25.25
C ARG A 31 -1.44 13.03 -23.91
N TRP A 32 -2.35 13.99 -23.78
CA TRP A 32 -2.55 14.73 -22.52
C TRP A 32 -3.05 13.82 -21.40
N ALA A 33 -3.83 12.78 -21.74
CA ALA A 33 -4.42 11.87 -20.78
C ALA A 33 -3.35 11.04 -20.03
N SER A 34 -2.24 10.67 -20.69
CA SER A 34 -1.13 9.99 -20.01
C SER A 34 -0.54 10.87 -18.90
N SER A 35 -0.33 12.17 -19.18
CA SER A 35 0.21 13.10 -18.20
C SER A 35 -0.73 13.33 -17.03
N LEU A 36 -2.05 13.38 -17.29
CA LEU A 36 -3.06 13.49 -16.24
C LEU A 36 -3.13 12.21 -15.39
N GLY A 37 -3.04 11.03 -16.03
CA GLY A 37 -3.02 9.76 -15.32
C GLY A 37 -1.81 9.64 -14.37
N ASP A 38 -0.62 10.07 -14.80
CA ASP A 38 0.57 10.13 -13.93
C ASP A 38 0.35 11.09 -12.74
N ALA A 39 -0.30 12.23 -12.96
CA ALA A 39 -0.66 13.17 -11.90
C ALA A 39 -1.68 12.57 -10.91
N CYS A 40 -2.66 11.80 -11.38
CA CYS A 40 -3.61 11.07 -10.53
C CYS A 40 -2.91 10.02 -9.66
N VAL A 41 -1.94 9.29 -10.21
CA VAL A 41 -1.10 8.33 -9.46
C VAL A 41 -0.32 9.05 -8.37
N ALA A 42 0.37 10.13 -8.73
CA ALA A 42 1.13 10.94 -7.78
C ALA A 42 0.24 11.48 -6.65
N LEU A 43 -0.96 11.98 -6.98
CA LEU A 43 -1.94 12.44 -5.99
C LEU A 43 -2.34 11.32 -5.03
N CYS A 44 -2.65 10.12 -5.53
CA CYS A 44 -2.99 8.97 -4.69
C CYS A 44 -1.84 8.58 -3.73
N ILE A 45 -0.59 8.60 -4.23
CA ILE A 45 0.61 8.35 -3.40
C ILE A 45 0.77 9.43 -2.33
N ILE A 46 0.58 10.71 -2.68
CA ILE A 46 0.66 11.83 -1.73
C ILE A 46 -0.41 11.70 -0.65
N LEU A 47 -1.65 11.34 -1.01
CA LEU A 47 -2.72 11.12 -0.04
C LEU A 47 -2.41 9.97 0.92
N LEU A 48 -1.88 8.86 0.40
CA LEU A 48 -1.42 7.75 1.23
C LEU A 48 -0.24 8.15 2.12
N GLY A 49 0.74 8.89 1.60
CA GLY A 49 1.87 9.40 2.36
C GLY A 49 1.41 10.33 3.50
N GLY A 50 0.50 11.25 3.21
CA GLY A 50 -0.13 12.13 4.20
C GLY A 50 -0.85 11.33 5.29
N LEU A 51 -1.62 10.31 4.91
CA LEU A 51 -2.24 9.38 5.87
C LEU A 51 -1.19 8.71 6.76
N LEU A 52 -0.13 8.15 6.18
CA LEU A 52 0.94 7.47 6.92
C LEU A 52 1.66 8.41 7.91
N LEU A 53 1.83 9.69 7.57
CA LEU A 53 2.44 10.69 8.45
C LEU A 53 1.56 11.04 9.65
N ILE A 54 0.23 11.04 9.47
CA ILE A 54 -0.74 11.47 10.49
C ILE A 54 -1.21 10.28 11.35
N HIS A 55 -1.21 9.06 10.82
CA HIS A 55 -1.75 7.87 11.48
C HIS A 55 -0.89 7.45 12.69
N GLN A 56 -1.54 7.12 13.82
CA GLN A 56 -0.86 6.71 15.04
C GLN A 56 -0.01 5.44 14.85
N HIS A 57 -0.56 4.45 14.13
CA HIS A 57 0.08 3.16 13.85
C HIS A 57 0.78 3.13 12.47
N ARG A 58 1.51 4.18 12.11
CA ARG A 58 2.14 4.35 10.78
C ARG A 58 2.95 3.14 10.28
N GLY A 59 3.72 2.51 11.16
CA GLY A 59 4.55 1.34 10.81
C GLY A 59 3.71 0.13 10.44
N THR A 60 2.64 -0.13 11.21
CA THR A 60 1.69 -1.19 10.92
C THR A 60 0.97 -0.96 9.59
N VAL A 61 0.43 0.25 9.38
CA VAL A 61 -0.27 0.58 8.11
C VAL A 61 0.67 0.44 6.92
N LEU A 62 1.89 0.97 7.02
CA LEU A 62 2.89 0.85 5.96
C LEU A 62 3.20 -0.63 5.65
N LYS A 63 3.42 -1.44 6.68
CA LYS A 63 3.68 -2.89 6.53
C LYS A 63 2.56 -3.61 5.78
N ARG A 64 1.31 -3.35 6.16
CA ARG A 64 0.10 -3.93 5.53
C ARG A 64 -0.04 -3.51 4.07
N VAL A 65 0.15 -2.23 3.77
CA VAL A 65 0.05 -1.69 2.40
C VAL A 65 1.19 -2.20 1.52
N VAL A 66 2.43 -2.23 2.03
CA VAL A 66 3.59 -2.78 1.32
C VAL A 66 3.39 -4.26 1.02
N PHE A 67 2.85 -5.04 1.96
CA PHE A 67 2.54 -6.46 1.71
C PHE A 67 1.51 -6.65 0.59
N CYS A 68 0.42 -5.88 0.60
CA CYS A 68 -0.59 -5.92 -0.46
C CYS A 68 0.02 -5.54 -1.82
N ALA A 69 0.79 -4.45 -1.85
CA ALA A 69 1.48 -3.99 -3.06
C ALA A 69 2.49 -5.03 -3.56
N ALA A 70 3.33 -5.59 -2.69
CA ALA A 70 4.32 -6.61 -3.04
C ALA A 70 3.66 -7.86 -3.64
N THR A 71 2.55 -8.31 -3.05
CA THR A 71 1.77 -9.44 -3.58
C THR A 71 1.26 -9.14 -5.00
N LEU A 72 0.66 -7.97 -5.22
CA LEU A 72 0.18 -7.56 -6.55
C LEU A 72 1.33 -7.46 -7.56
N TYR A 73 2.46 -6.86 -7.17
CA TYR A 73 3.62 -6.74 -8.06
C TYR A 73 4.32 -8.09 -8.33
N ALA A 74 4.26 -9.05 -7.40
CA ALA A 74 4.73 -10.41 -7.64
C ALA A 74 3.83 -11.15 -8.64
N MET A 75 2.51 -11.03 -8.49
CA MET A 75 1.56 -11.55 -9.49
C MET A 75 1.83 -10.95 -10.87
N ARG A 76 2.14 -9.64 -10.91
CA ARG A 76 2.56 -8.94 -12.14
C ARG A 76 3.84 -9.50 -12.74
N SER A 77 4.89 -9.71 -11.95
CA SER A 77 6.12 -10.31 -12.45
C SER A 77 5.87 -11.66 -13.12
N ILE A 78 4.98 -12.49 -12.54
CA ILE A 78 4.65 -13.82 -13.07
C ILE A 78 3.86 -13.70 -14.39
N THR A 79 2.84 -12.83 -14.44
CA THR A 79 2.02 -12.67 -15.65
C THR A 79 2.83 -12.11 -16.82
N LEU A 80 3.72 -11.16 -16.56
CA LEU A 80 4.61 -10.60 -17.57
C LEU A 80 5.65 -11.59 -18.08
N ALA A 81 6.11 -12.49 -17.21
CA ALA A 81 7.01 -13.57 -17.62
C ALA A 81 6.27 -14.58 -18.51
N ALA A 82 4.98 -14.82 -18.26
CA ALA A 82 4.17 -15.77 -19.01
C ALA A 82 3.68 -15.23 -20.37
N THR A 83 3.28 -13.96 -20.45
CA THR A 83 2.71 -13.38 -21.68
C THR A 83 3.08 -11.91 -21.82
N GLN A 84 3.46 -11.51 -23.03
CA GLN A 84 3.89 -10.16 -23.36
C GLN A 84 3.03 -9.62 -24.49
N LEU A 85 2.57 -8.39 -24.34
CA LEU A 85 1.76 -7.72 -25.34
C LEU A 85 2.53 -6.56 -25.98
N PRO A 86 2.27 -6.26 -27.26
CA PRO A 86 2.77 -5.05 -27.89
C PRO A 86 2.09 -3.82 -27.30
N SER A 87 2.81 -2.70 -27.28
CA SER A 87 2.24 -1.44 -26.79
C SER A 87 1.08 -0.95 -27.67
N GLY A 88 0.07 -0.37 -27.03
CA GLY A 88 -1.15 0.15 -27.68
C GLY A 88 -1.01 1.50 -28.39
N TYR A 89 0.16 2.14 -28.37
CA TYR A 89 0.35 3.45 -29.03
C TYR A 89 0.17 3.39 -30.55
N THR A 90 -0.28 4.51 -31.13
CA THR A 90 -0.46 4.63 -32.58
C THR A 90 0.86 4.67 -33.34
N ASP A 91 1.89 5.35 -32.80
CA ASP A 91 3.24 5.40 -33.36
C ASP A 91 4.26 4.72 -32.44
N ASN A 92 4.26 3.39 -32.47
CA ASN A 92 5.30 2.61 -31.80
C ASN A 92 6.69 2.82 -32.45
N LYS A 93 6.81 3.22 -33.72
CA LYS A 93 8.14 3.34 -34.34
C LYS A 93 8.88 4.60 -33.89
N GLY A 94 8.19 5.72 -33.67
CA GLY A 94 8.79 6.97 -33.20
C GLY A 94 8.99 7.05 -31.68
N ARG A 95 8.19 6.33 -30.89
CA ARG A 95 8.25 6.41 -29.42
C ARG A 95 9.12 5.34 -28.76
N CYS A 96 9.20 4.17 -29.39
CA CYS A 96 10.01 3.06 -28.89
C CYS A 96 11.47 3.26 -29.21
N ARG A 97 12.33 2.89 -28.27
CA ARG A 97 13.77 2.73 -28.54
C ARG A 97 13.98 1.66 -29.62
N ASP A 98 15.05 1.78 -30.39
CA ASP A 98 15.39 0.77 -31.39
C ASP A 98 15.64 -0.60 -30.77
N GLN A 99 15.18 -1.64 -31.46
CA GLN A 99 15.41 -3.02 -31.07
C GLN A 99 16.84 -3.40 -31.45
N VAL A 100 17.62 -3.85 -30.48
CA VAL A 100 19.03 -4.20 -30.67
C VAL A 100 19.18 -5.67 -30.33
N ALA A 101 20.10 -6.38 -31.00
CA ALA A 101 20.42 -7.76 -30.65
C ALA A 101 20.74 -7.87 -29.15
N SER A 102 20.06 -8.80 -28.48
CA SER A 102 20.03 -8.97 -27.03
C SER A 102 21.41 -9.37 -26.49
N LYS A 103 22.22 -8.36 -26.15
CA LYS A 103 23.51 -8.51 -25.47
C LYS A 103 23.35 -8.33 -23.96
N PRO A 104 24.01 -9.14 -23.11
CA PRO A 104 23.91 -9.02 -21.65
C PRO A 104 24.26 -7.62 -21.13
N SER A 105 25.25 -6.95 -21.72
CA SER A 105 25.65 -5.58 -21.33
C SER A 105 24.55 -4.54 -21.56
N VAL A 106 23.80 -4.67 -22.66
CA VAL A 106 22.68 -3.77 -22.99
C VAL A 106 21.50 -4.02 -22.06
N PHE A 107 21.22 -5.28 -21.73
CA PHE A 107 20.19 -5.65 -20.76
C PHE A 107 20.46 -5.05 -19.37
N PHE A 108 21.66 -5.26 -18.83
CA PHE A 108 22.01 -4.72 -17.51
C PHE A 108 22.06 -3.19 -17.50
N GLY A 109 22.49 -2.55 -18.60
CA GLY A 109 22.42 -1.10 -18.76
C GLY A 109 20.98 -0.57 -18.67
N ARG A 110 20.04 -1.19 -19.39
CA ARG A 110 18.61 -0.82 -19.34
C ARG A 110 18.01 -1.06 -17.95
N LEU A 111 18.33 -2.19 -17.31
CA LEU A 111 17.87 -2.50 -15.96
C LEU A 111 18.36 -1.48 -14.93
N PHE A 112 19.64 -1.11 -15.01
CA PHE A 112 20.25 -0.14 -14.11
C PHE A 112 19.69 1.27 -14.32
N GLU A 113 19.55 1.71 -15.57
CA GLU A 113 18.93 3.00 -15.92
C GLU A 113 17.51 3.11 -15.35
N GLN A 114 16.71 2.05 -15.50
CA GLN A 114 15.33 2.05 -15.03
C GLN A 114 15.22 1.99 -13.49
N THR A 115 16.19 1.34 -12.83
CA THR A 115 16.27 1.27 -11.37
C THR A 115 16.62 2.65 -10.78
N ILE A 116 17.58 3.36 -11.37
CA ILE A 116 17.97 4.71 -10.93
C ILE A 116 16.83 5.71 -11.08
N ARG A 117 16.02 5.57 -12.13
CA ARG A 117 14.88 6.47 -12.39
C ARG A 117 13.67 6.21 -11.50
N ILE A 118 13.75 5.26 -10.55
CA ILE A 118 12.67 4.91 -9.59
C ILE A 118 11.34 4.67 -10.34
N GLY A 119 11.40 4.12 -11.55
CA GLY A 119 10.22 3.84 -12.37
C GLY A 119 9.62 5.01 -13.16
N PHE A 120 10.23 6.20 -13.17
CA PHE A 120 9.85 7.27 -14.12
C PHE A 120 10.48 7.02 -15.50
N GLN A 121 9.65 6.66 -16.47
CA GLN A 121 10.09 6.43 -17.85
C GLN A 121 10.05 7.73 -18.66
N SER A 122 11.10 8.02 -19.42
CA SER A 122 11.11 9.15 -20.37
C SER A 122 10.04 8.93 -21.45
N LYS A 123 9.34 10.01 -21.82
CA LYS A 123 8.27 9.98 -22.83
C LYS A 123 8.78 9.76 -24.26
N ASP A 124 10.07 10.03 -24.48
CA ASP A 124 10.81 9.81 -25.72
C ASP A 124 11.86 8.71 -25.49
N GLN A 125 12.03 7.80 -26.46
CA GLN A 125 12.94 6.63 -26.39
C GLN A 125 12.58 5.63 -25.27
N MET A 126 11.29 5.34 -25.15
CA MET A 126 10.78 4.47 -24.11
C MET A 126 11.03 3.00 -24.47
N LEU A 127 11.27 2.13 -23.47
CA LEU A 127 11.22 0.70 -23.69
C LEU A 127 9.76 0.32 -23.99
N CYS A 128 9.51 -0.13 -25.21
CA CYS A 128 8.21 -0.62 -25.63
C CYS A 128 7.96 -2.09 -25.31
N GLY A 129 6.73 -2.31 -24.90
CA GLY A 129 6.15 -3.55 -24.43
C GLY A 129 4.99 -3.14 -23.52
N ASP A 130 3.78 -3.61 -23.80
CA ASP A 130 2.73 -3.42 -22.82
C ASP A 130 2.93 -4.45 -21.71
N LEU A 131 2.89 -3.93 -20.50
CA LEU A 131 3.01 -4.74 -19.33
C LEU A 131 1.60 -5.18 -18.95
N LEU A 132 1.21 -6.38 -19.42
CA LEU A 132 -0.02 -7.04 -18.98
C LEU A 132 -0.14 -6.88 -17.46
N PHE A 133 -1.31 -6.39 -17.02
CA PHE A 133 -1.57 -5.94 -15.65
C PHE A 133 -0.94 -4.56 -15.34
N SER A 134 -1.76 -3.50 -15.30
CA SER A 134 -1.26 -2.11 -15.20
C SER A 134 -0.73 -1.73 -13.80
N GLY A 135 0.53 -1.28 -13.72
CA GLY A 135 1.16 -0.82 -12.48
C GLY A 135 0.59 0.47 -11.92
N HIS A 136 0.29 1.43 -12.80
CA HIS A 136 -0.32 2.70 -12.38
C HIS A 136 -1.67 2.43 -11.70
N THR A 137 -2.48 1.56 -12.30
CA THR A 137 -3.77 1.16 -11.73
C THR A 137 -3.59 0.41 -10.41
N LEU A 138 -2.64 -0.53 -10.30
CA LEU A 138 -2.33 -1.22 -9.05
C LEU A 138 -2.04 -0.23 -7.91
N VAL A 139 -1.17 0.75 -8.15
CA VAL A 139 -0.79 1.75 -7.15
C VAL A 139 -1.97 2.65 -6.81
N MET A 140 -2.68 3.19 -7.81
CA MET A 140 -3.84 4.06 -7.57
C MET A 140 -4.94 3.37 -6.78
N VAL A 141 -5.33 2.15 -7.17
CA VAL A 141 -6.40 1.40 -6.51
C VAL A 141 -5.96 1.02 -5.10
N THR A 142 -4.74 0.51 -4.92
CA THR A 142 -4.22 0.14 -3.59
C THR A 142 -4.14 1.35 -2.66
N CYS A 143 -3.64 2.50 -3.15
CA CYS A 143 -3.60 3.73 -2.37
C CYS A 143 -5.01 4.22 -2.03
N SER A 144 -5.94 4.20 -2.99
CA SER A 144 -7.31 4.62 -2.79
C SER A 144 -8.03 3.76 -1.74
N LEU A 145 -7.88 2.44 -1.80
CA LEU A 145 -8.41 1.49 -0.82
C LEU A 145 -7.77 1.69 0.56
N ALA A 146 -6.45 1.85 0.63
CA ALA A 146 -5.74 2.10 1.87
C ALA A 146 -6.18 3.41 2.52
N VAL A 147 -6.28 4.50 1.74
CA VAL A 147 -6.77 5.79 2.23
C VAL A 147 -8.19 5.64 2.78
N ALA A 148 -9.10 4.96 2.08
CA ALA A 148 -10.47 4.75 2.54
C ALA A 148 -10.56 3.89 3.82
N TYR A 149 -9.74 2.85 3.94
CA TYR A 149 -9.79 1.91 5.07
C TYR A 149 -9.19 2.50 6.35
N TYR A 150 -8.06 3.20 6.24
CA TYR A 150 -7.30 3.73 7.39
C TYR A 150 -7.66 5.17 7.77
N LEU A 151 -8.57 5.82 7.03
CA LEU A 151 -9.00 7.18 7.34
C LEU A 151 -9.78 7.25 8.69
N PRO A 152 -9.47 8.22 9.56
CA PRO A 152 -10.29 8.56 10.71
C PRO A 152 -11.66 9.10 10.30
N LYS A 153 -12.67 8.88 11.14
CA LYS A 153 -14.05 9.40 10.92
C LYS A 153 -14.09 10.90 10.64
N SER A 154 -13.23 11.70 11.25
CA SER A 154 -13.21 13.16 11.13
C SER A 154 -12.78 13.69 9.76
N ILE A 155 -11.93 12.96 9.02
CA ILE A 155 -11.43 13.35 7.69
C ILE A 155 -11.87 12.37 6.60
N LYS A 156 -12.93 11.60 6.87
CA LYS A 156 -13.53 10.69 5.90
C LYS A 156 -13.84 11.27 4.52
N PRO A 157 -14.27 12.54 4.33
CA PRO A 157 -14.54 13.04 2.98
C PRO A 157 -13.33 13.00 2.05
N LEU A 158 -12.09 13.02 2.58
CA LEU A 158 -10.87 12.93 1.77
C LEU A 158 -10.76 11.61 0.98
N GLN A 159 -11.46 10.54 1.40
CA GLN A 159 -11.52 9.29 0.64
C GLN A 159 -12.13 9.49 -0.75
N TRP A 160 -13.09 10.43 -0.90
CA TRP A 160 -13.73 10.69 -2.19
C TRP A 160 -12.75 11.26 -3.21
N ILE A 161 -11.83 12.12 -2.76
CA ILE A 161 -10.77 12.65 -3.62
C ILE A 161 -9.89 11.50 -4.12
N ALA A 162 -9.53 10.54 -3.25
CA ALA A 162 -8.74 9.38 -3.65
C ALA A 162 -9.51 8.48 -4.64
N HIS A 163 -10.80 8.21 -4.41
CA HIS A 163 -11.62 7.40 -5.31
C HIS A 163 -11.85 8.06 -6.67
N VAL A 164 -12.17 9.35 -6.70
CA VAL A 164 -12.36 10.11 -7.94
C VAL A 164 -11.04 10.18 -8.70
N SER A 165 -9.92 10.48 -8.03
CA SER A 165 -8.59 10.46 -8.67
C SER A 165 -8.26 9.10 -9.26
N CYS A 166 -8.53 8.02 -8.53
CA CYS A 166 -8.34 6.66 -9.02
C CYS A 166 -9.21 6.36 -10.26
N PHE A 167 -10.48 6.74 -10.24
CA PHE A 167 -11.41 6.52 -11.36
C PHE A 167 -11.00 7.31 -12.61
N VAL A 168 -10.72 8.61 -12.44
CA VAL A 168 -10.23 9.46 -13.52
C VAL A 168 -8.90 8.94 -14.07
N GLY A 169 -7.97 8.57 -13.20
CA GLY A 169 -6.68 8.01 -13.60
C GLY A 169 -6.80 6.72 -14.41
N MET A 170 -7.71 5.80 -14.04
CA MET A 170 -7.98 4.58 -14.82
C MET A 170 -8.50 4.90 -16.23
N ILE A 171 -9.46 5.82 -16.36
CA ILE A 171 -9.97 6.25 -17.66
C ILE A 171 -8.87 6.90 -18.50
N CYS A 172 -8.07 7.76 -17.89
CA CYS A 172 -6.96 8.44 -18.55
C CYS A 172 -5.93 7.46 -19.10
N MET A 173 -5.59 6.40 -18.35
CA MET A 173 -4.67 5.36 -18.80
C MET A 173 -5.19 4.66 -20.07
N ILE A 174 -6.47 4.29 -20.11
CA ILE A 174 -7.09 3.65 -21.28
C ILE A 174 -7.07 4.60 -22.48
N ILE A 175 -7.55 5.85 -22.33
CA ILE A 175 -7.65 6.81 -23.45
C ILE A 175 -6.27 7.20 -24.00
N SER A 176 -5.26 7.22 -23.14
CA SER A 176 -3.88 7.50 -23.53
C SER A 176 -3.18 6.34 -24.26
N ARG A 177 -3.84 5.17 -24.33
CA ARG A 177 -3.30 3.92 -24.89
C ARG A 177 -2.00 3.46 -24.22
N THR A 178 -1.77 3.89 -22.98
CA THR A 178 -0.62 3.43 -22.17
C THR A 178 -0.78 1.97 -21.77
N HIS A 179 -2.02 1.52 -21.59
CA HIS A 179 -2.40 0.15 -21.26
C HIS A 179 -3.68 -0.24 -21.97
N TYR A 180 -3.84 -1.53 -22.29
CA TYR A 180 -5.13 -2.05 -22.75
C TYR A 180 -6.20 -1.97 -21.68
N THR A 181 -7.46 -1.92 -22.12
CA THR A 181 -8.62 -1.88 -21.22
C THR A 181 -8.64 -3.10 -20.28
N ILE A 182 -8.24 -4.27 -20.80
CA ILE A 182 -8.16 -5.51 -20.02
C ILE A 182 -7.15 -5.40 -18.87
N ASP A 183 -6.03 -4.71 -19.07
CA ASP A 183 -4.99 -4.57 -18.05
C ASP A 183 -5.46 -3.71 -16.88
N VAL A 184 -6.26 -2.69 -17.16
CA VAL A 184 -6.86 -1.81 -16.15
C VAL A 184 -7.96 -2.55 -15.38
N ILE A 185 -8.81 -3.33 -16.06
CA ILE A 185 -9.89 -4.11 -15.41
C ILE A 185 -9.31 -5.19 -14.48
N ILE A 186 -8.35 -5.99 -14.98
CA ILE A 186 -7.69 -7.02 -14.17
C ILE A 186 -6.95 -6.39 -12.99
N ALA A 187 -6.24 -5.27 -13.22
CA ALA A 187 -5.60 -4.49 -12.15
C ALA A 187 -6.59 -4.07 -11.06
N TYR A 188 -7.74 -3.55 -11.45
CA TYR A 188 -8.77 -3.11 -10.52
C TYR A 188 -9.36 -4.27 -9.69
N TRP A 189 -9.73 -5.38 -10.34
CA TRP A 189 -10.30 -6.54 -9.66
C TRP A 189 -9.32 -7.18 -8.70
N LEU A 190 -8.09 -7.43 -9.15
CA LEU A 190 -7.11 -8.13 -8.34
C LEU A 190 -6.61 -7.27 -7.17
N SER A 191 -6.47 -5.95 -7.36
CA SER A 191 -6.16 -5.02 -6.27
C SER A 191 -7.24 -5.03 -5.19
N ASN A 192 -8.52 -4.98 -5.59
CA ASN A 192 -9.64 -5.08 -4.65
C ASN A 192 -9.64 -6.42 -3.93
N MET A 193 -9.44 -7.52 -4.67
CA MET A 193 -9.45 -8.87 -4.13
C MET A 193 -8.35 -9.05 -3.08
N VAL A 194 -7.09 -8.77 -3.44
CA VAL A 194 -5.94 -8.93 -2.55
C VAL A 194 -6.09 -8.06 -1.30
N PHE A 195 -6.47 -6.79 -1.47
CA PHE A 195 -6.65 -5.88 -0.34
C PHE A 195 -7.76 -6.36 0.60
N ARG A 196 -8.91 -6.78 0.06
CA ARG A 196 -10.05 -7.23 0.87
C ARG A 196 -9.80 -8.58 1.54
N ILE A 197 -9.22 -9.54 0.83
CA ILE A 197 -8.86 -10.85 1.40
C ILE A 197 -7.86 -10.67 2.54
N TYR A 198 -6.85 -9.81 2.34
CA TYR A 198 -5.86 -9.52 3.37
C TYR A 198 -6.51 -8.96 4.64
N HIS A 199 -7.36 -7.92 4.52
CA HIS A 199 -8.00 -7.31 5.68
C HIS A 199 -9.07 -8.20 6.30
N ALA A 200 -9.82 -8.96 5.48
CA ALA A 200 -10.76 -9.97 5.98
C ALA A 200 -10.02 -11.02 6.81
N TYR A 201 -8.86 -11.49 6.34
CA TYR A 201 -8.03 -12.44 7.08
C TYR A 201 -7.52 -11.86 8.42
N CYS A 202 -7.13 -10.58 8.44
CA CYS A 202 -6.73 -9.89 9.67
C CYS A 202 -7.90 -9.66 10.64
N GLU A 203 -9.13 -9.52 10.14
CA GLU A 203 -10.34 -9.29 10.94
C GLU A 203 -10.98 -10.58 11.47
N LEU A 204 -10.70 -11.75 10.87
CA LEU A 204 -11.17 -13.04 11.41
C LEU A 204 -10.59 -13.29 12.81
N ASP A 205 -11.48 -13.56 13.77
CA ASP A 205 -11.17 -13.72 15.19
C ASP A 205 -10.10 -14.79 15.44
N MET A 206 -9.09 -14.38 16.21
CA MET A 206 -7.74 -14.94 16.19
C MET A 206 -7.52 -16.23 16.98
N CYS A 207 -8.45 -16.64 17.84
CA CYS A 207 -8.16 -17.72 18.79
C CYS A 207 -8.82 -19.07 18.49
N MET A 208 -9.83 -19.17 17.63
CA MET A 208 -10.50 -20.46 17.42
C MET A 208 -10.97 -20.75 15.99
N GLU A 209 -11.19 -19.74 15.15
CA GLU A 209 -11.70 -19.93 13.78
C GLU A 209 -10.65 -19.80 12.68
N ARG A 210 -9.56 -19.03 12.88
CA ARG A 210 -8.50 -18.87 11.86
C ARG A 210 -7.87 -20.20 11.45
N HIS A 211 -7.47 -21.02 12.42
CA HIS A 211 -6.87 -22.34 12.15
C HIS A 211 -7.84 -23.36 11.53
N LYS A 212 -9.16 -23.10 11.61
CA LYS A 212 -10.21 -23.93 11.01
C LYS A 212 -10.64 -23.44 9.63
N SER A 213 -10.23 -22.23 9.21
CA SER A 213 -10.58 -21.66 7.92
C SER A 213 -9.78 -22.32 6.79
N ILE A 214 -10.44 -22.55 5.65
CA ILE A 214 -9.82 -23.04 4.40
C ILE A 214 -8.65 -22.12 3.99
N LEU A 215 -8.73 -20.84 4.31
CA LEU A 215 -7.67 -19.86 4.01
C LEU A 215 -6.35 -20.18 4.70
N TYR A 216 -6.36 -20.79 5.89
CA TYR A 216 -5.13 -21.14 6.62
C TYR A 216 -4.27 -22.20 5.91
N SER A 217 -4.89 -23.04 5.08
CA SER A 217 -4.17 -24.05 4.29
C SER A 217 -3.30 -23.42 3.19
N TRP A 218 -3.58 -22.17 2.81
CA TRP A 218 -2.87 -21.49 1.74
C TRP A 218 -1.53 -20.90 2.22
N TRP A 219 -0.43 -21.21 1.53
CA TRP A 219 0.92 -20.79 1.92
C TRP A 219 1.12 -19.27 2.15
N PRO A 220 0.46 -18.33 1.42
CA PRO A 220 0.62 -16.91 1.67
C PRO A 220 0.08 -16.49 3.04
N CYS A 221 -0.92 -17.20 3.57
CA CYS A 221 -1.49 -16.90 4.89
C CYS A 221 -0.49 -17.12 6.02
N ARG A 222 0.48 -18.05 5.88
CA ARG A 222 1.58 -18.18 6.84
C ARG A 222 2.50 -16.97 6.89
N ILE A 223 2.69 -16.30 5.75
CA ILE A 223 3.47 -15.06 5.69
C ILE A 223 2.70 -13.94 6.38
N ILE A 224 1.37 -13.89 6.20
CA ILE A 224 0.51 -12.92 6.88
C ILE A 224 0.55 -13.12 8.40
N ASP A 225 0.50 -14.38 8.89
CA ASP A 225 0.60 -14.68 10.31
C ASP A 225 1.94 -14.24 10.91
N TRP A 226 3.05 -14.52 10.22
CA TRP A 226 4.37 -14.02 10.62
C TRP A 226 4.42 -12.49 10.63
N LEU A 227 3.80 -11.85 9.63
CA LEU A 227 3.75 -10.39 9.53
C LEU A 227 2.90 -9.77 10.65
N GLU A 228 1.85 -10.42 11.11
CA GLU A 228 0.89 -9.88 12.10
C GLU A 228 1.17 -10.34 13.55
N GLN A 229 2.25 -11.09 13.80
CA GLN A 229 2.55 -11.69 15.10
C GLN A 229 2.62 -10.69 16.28
N ASP A 230 3.16 -9.49 16.05
CA ASP A 230 3.34 -8.44 17.08
C ASP A 230 2.21 -7.38 17.09
N ILE A 231 1.16 -7.56 16.29
CA ILE A 231 0.10 -6.57 16.12
C ILE A 231 -1.15 -7.03 16.88
N VAL A 232 -1.82 -6.08 17.54
CA VAL A 232 -3.11 -6.34 18.21
C VAL A 232 -4.10 -6.87 17.17
N PRO A 233 -4.70 -8.05 17.41
CA PRO A 233 -5.58 -8.68 16.45
C PRO A 233 -6.86 -7.86 16.21
N GLY A 234 -7.35 -7.88 14.98
CA GLY A 234 -8.58 -7.19 14.58
C GLY A 234 -8.37 -5.82 13.90
N ARG A 235 -9.46 -5.07 13.82
CA ARG A 235 -9.49 -3.77 13.13
C ARG A 235 -8.77 -2.71 13.95
N LEU A 236 -7.81 -2.02 13.31
CA LEU A 236 -7.07 -0.92 13.93
C LEU A 236 -8.00 0.25 14.25
N ASP A 237 -7.79 0.88 15.41
CA ASP A 237 -8.47 2.14 15.74
C ASP A 237 -7.81 3.29 14.96
N ASN A 238 -8.53 3.80 13.96
CA ASN A 238 -8.04 4.85 13.06
C ASN A 238 -7.96 6.22 13.78
N ARG A 239 -6.96 6.41 14.63
CA ARG A 239 -6.67 7.67 15.32
C ARG A 239 -5.48 8.41 14.69
N CYS A 240 -5.61 9.73 14.61
CA CYS A 240 -4.53 10.61 14.19
C CYS A 240 -3.62 10.97 15.37
N SER A 241 -2.33 10.78 15.22
CA SER A 241 -1.33 11.40 16.09
C SER A 241 -0.68 12.58 15.37
N PHE A 242 -1.23 13.78 15.52
CA PHE A 242 -0.60 14.98 14.95
C PHE A 242 0.73 15.26 15.65
N PRO A 243 1.87 15.32 14.93
CA PRO A 243 3.18 15.59 15.53
C PRO A 243 3.22 16.96 16.21
N TRP A 244 2.54 17.96 15.66
CA TRP A 244 2.46 19.32 16.21
C TRP A 244 1.80 19.39 17.61
N ARG A 245 0.86 18.49 17.96
CA ARG A 245 0.23 18.46 19.30
C ARG A 245 1.16 17.97 20.41
N ARG A 246 2.24 17.28 20.07
CA ARG A 246 3.32 16.93 21.02
C ARG A 246 4.27 18.10 21.22
N LEU A 247 4.59 18.82 20.14
CA LEU A 247 5.47 19.99 20.19
C LEU A 247 4.84 21.16 20.96
N THR A 248 3.56 21.48 20.72
CA THR A 248 2.86 22.54 21.46
C THR A 248 2.65 22.21 22.93
N ARG A 249 2.50 20.93 23.29
CA ARG A 249 2.49 20.49 24.70
C ARG A 249 3.87 20.58 25.35
N GLY A 250 4.96 20.36 24.61
CA GLY A 250 6.32 20.61 25.08
C GLY A 250 6.57 22.09 25.36
N ILE A 251 6.23 22.96 24.40
CA ILE A 251 6.40 24.41 24.51
C ILE A 251 5.53 25.02 25.63
N ASN A 252 4.28 24.57 25.79
CA ASN A 252 3.42 25.03 26.89
C ASN A 252 3.86 24.50 28.26
N ARG A 253 4.54 23.35 28.32
CA ARG A 253 5.10 22.81 29.56
C ARG A 253 6.40 23.53 29.95
N GLU A 254 7.20 23.98 28.98
CA GLU A 254 8.34 24.87 29.20
C GLU A 254 7.89 26.29 29.60
N ARG A 255 6.85 26.85 28.96
CA ARG A 255 6.24 28.12 29.39
C ARG A 255 5.52 28.05 30.75
N GLY A 256 4.95 26.89 31.10
CA GLY A 256 4.33 26.66 32.41
C GLY A 256 5.34 26.35 33.52
N GLY A 257 6.54 25.84 33.18
CA GLY A 257 7.62 25.60 34.12
C GLY A 257 8.46 26.84 34.45
N ALA A 258 8.46 27.86 33.58
CA ALA A 258 9.16 29.12 33.82
C ALA A 258 8.37 30.16 34.64
N ASN A 259 7.12 29.88 35.01
CA ASN A 259 6.25 30.77 35.79
C ASN A 259 5.87 30.18 37.17
N GLY A 260 6.65 29.22 37.68
CA GLY A 260 6.33 28.45 38.88
C GLY A 260 7.43 28.40 39.93
N GLU A 261 8.16 29.51 40.17
CA GLU A 261 8.96 29.70 41.38
C GLU A 261 8.41 30.90 42.16
N ALA A 262 7.46 30.63 43.05
CA ALA A 262 7.16 31.48 44.19
C ALA A 262 6.86 30.59 45.39
N VAL A 263 7.79 30.63 46.33
CA VAL A 263 7.77 30.04 47.67
C VAL A 263 6.53 30.53 48.44
N SER A 264 5.86 29.63 49.15
CA SER A 264 5.12 29.95 50.39
C SER A 264 5.00 28.69 51.23
N SER A 265 5.77 28.67 52.32
CA SER A 265 5.67 27.76 53.44
C SER A 265 4.33 27.95 54.16
N ASP A 266 3.68 26.88 54.60
CA ASP A 266 3.37 26.71 56.03
C ASP A 266 2.80 25.32 56.36
N SER A 267 3.46 24.71 57.36
CA SER A 267 3.04 23.74 58.36
C SER A 267 1.70 22.98 58.21
N SER A 268 1.74 21.65 58.31
CA SER A 268 1.59 20.91 59.59
C SER A 268 1.18 19.44 59.39
N SER A 269 1.92 18.54 60.07
CA SER A 269 1.48 17.25 60.66
C SER A 269 0.87 16.17 59.71
N THR A 270 1.20 14.88 59.70
CA THR A 270 1.69 13.95 60.73
C THR A 270 2.00 12.63 60.01
N THR A 271 3.11 11.94 60.37
CA THR A 271 3.29 10.47 60.56
C THR A 271 2.66 9.48 59.54
N CYS A 272 3.32 8.46 58.99
CA CYS A 272 4.25 7.49 59.61
C CYS A 272 5.08 6.76 58.52
N ASP A 273 6.35 6.51 58.85
CA ASP A 273 7.20 5.45 58.29
C ASP A 273 6.53 4.06 58.50
N THR A 274 6.89 2.93 57.88
CA THR A 274 8.23 2.35 57.79
C THR A 274 8.19 1.04 56.97
N ASN A 275 9.34 0.76 56.36
CA ASN A 275 10.02 -0.54 56.24
C ASN A 275 9.73 -1.55 55.13
N ALA A 276 10.84 -1.76 54.40
CA ALA A 276 11.26 -2.88 53.58
C ALA A 276 11.18 -4.25 54.26
N THR A 277 10.98 -5.32 53.50
CA THR A 277 12.06 -6.29 53.14
C THR A 277 11.55 -7.43 52.24
N THR A 278 12.55 -7.99 51.56
CA THR A 278 12.70 -9.00 50.50
C THR A 278 12.14 -10.41 50.80
N HIS A 279 11.66 -11.15 49.77
CA HIS A 279 12.10 -12.52 49.35
C HIS A 279 11.04 -13.35 48.56
N HIS A 280 11.45 -13.80 47.36
CA HIS A 280 11.31 -15.11 46.69
C HIS A 280 10.01 -15.97 46.66
N HIS A 281 9.87 -16.67 45.51
CA HIS A 281 9.18 -17.96 45.21
C HIS A 281 7.78 -17.99 44.54
N GLN A 282 7.82 -18.02 43.21
CA GLN A 282 7.30 -19.04 42.26
C GLN A 282 6.17 -20.03 42.66
N LYS A 283 5.24 -20.19 41.69
CA LYS A 283 4.33 -21.34 41.35
C LYS A 283 3.00 -21.51 42.13
N HIS A 284 1.89 -21.21 41.46
CA HIS A 284 0.82 -22.14 41.01
C HIS A 284 -0.47 -21.35 40.70
N VAL A 285 -0.94 -21.37 39.45
CA VAL A 285 -2.30 -20.94 39.10
C VAL A 285 -3.12 -22.21 38.88
N SER A 286 -4.03 -22.48 39.82
CA SER A 286 -5.05 -23.51 39.76
C SER A 286 -6.16 -23.08 38.80
N ILE A 287 -6.44 -23.92 37.81
CA ILE A 287 -7.61 -23.80 36.93
C ILE A 287 -8.80 -24.36 37.71
N SER A 288 -9.74 -23.48 38.08
CA SER A 288 -11.09 -23.87 38.49
C SER A 288 -12.08 -23.50 37.40
N SER A 289 -12.85 -24.50 37.01
CA SER A 289 -13.95 -24.50 36.05
C SER A 289 -15.18 -23.73 36.53
N SER A 290 -16.13 -23.56 35.60
CA SER A 290 -17.52 -23.09 35.76
C SER A 290 -17.77 -21.58 35.67
N SER A 291 -18.22 -21.11 34.50
CA SER A 291 -19.47 -20.34 34.44
C SER A 291 -20.01 -20.29 33.00
N THR A 292 -21.17 -20.90 32.81
CA THR A 292 -22.00 -20.90 31.60
C THR A 292 -22.81 -19.61 31.58
N TYR A 293 -22.67 -18.79 30.54
CA TYR A 293 -23.56 -17.65 30.31
C TYR A 293 -24.47 -17.95 29.09
N PRO A 294 -25.81 -17.80 29.20
CA PRO A 294 -26.71 -17.94 28.07
C PRO A 294 -26.80 -16.64 27.24
N LEU A 295 -27.00 -16.80 25.94
CA LEU A 295 -27.24 -15.73 24.96
C LEU A 295 -28.72 -15.27 25.00
N PRO A 296 -29.03 -13.97 24.78
CA PRO A 296 -30.40 -13.49 24.66
C PRO A 296 -30.94 -13.63 23.22
N CYS A 297 -32.27 -13.82 23.13
CA CYS A 297 -33.08 -13.97 21.93
C CYS A 297 -33.10 -12.73 21.01
#